data_AF-A0AAE0JXU5-F1
#
_entry.id   AF-A0AAE0JXU5-F1
#
_cell.length_a   1.000
_cell.length_b   1.000
_cell.length_c   1.000
_cell.angle_alpha   90.00
_cell.angle_beta   90.00
_cell.angle_gamma   90.00
#
_symmetry.space_group_name_H-M   'P 1'
#
loop_
_entity.id
_entity.type
_entity.pdbx_description
1 polymer ?
#
loop_
_entity_poly.entity_id
_entity_poly.type
_entity_poly.pdbx_seq_one_letter_code
_entity_poly.pdbx_strand_id
1 'polypeptide(L)'
;MFDNGVIYLIEGAGINKPCNAIILSLNMHKLFGRFDIFFERIANTPPHTYRISTFLPFLSYQFPITRTLFIDPLIDPPWERLLALHSAIGHILHLSGAGDYIRVILRDMEDGVVREDGSTQLGVLVNL
;
A
#
# COMPACT_ATOMS: atom_id res chain seq x y z
N MET A 1 18.42 3.31 -5.58
CA MET A 1 17.21 3.69 -6.31
C MET A 1 16.22 2.54 -6.16
N PHE A 2 15.07 2.80 -5.55
CA PHE A 2 13.99 1.82 -5.41
C PHE A 2 13.61 1.33 -6.81
N ASP A 3 13.69 0.02 -7.01
CA ASP A 3 13.14 -0.73 -8.14
C ASP A 3 13.11 -0.03 -9.52
N ASN A 4 14.15 -0.23 -10.35
CA ASN A 4 14.35 0.53 -11.60
C ASN A 4 13.23 0.31 -12.63
N GLY A 5 12.54 1.38 -13.02
CA GLY A 5 11.38 1.32 -13.93
C GLY A 5 10.06 1.10 -13.20
N VAL A 6 9.98 1.10 -11.87
CA VAL A 6 8.67 1.01 -11.22
C VAL A 6 7.80 2.26 -11.48
N ILE A 7 8.44 3.40 -11.77
CA ILE A 7 7.79 4.69 -12.01
C ILE A 7 6.78 4.63 -13.16
N TYR A 8 7.12 3.98 -14.29
CA TYR A 8 6.20 3.89 -15.43
C TYR A 8 4.93 3.07 -15.13
N LEU A 9 4.93 2.29 -14.03
CA LEU A 9 3.76 1.55 -13.57
C LEU A 9 2.77 2.44 -12.82
N ILE A 10 3.26 3.52 -12.19
CA ILE A 10 2.51 4.35 -11.24
C ILE A 10 2.33 5.81 -11.70
N GLU A 11 2.81 6.16 -12.90
CA GLU A 11 2.64 7.49 -13.51
C GLU A 11 1.71 7.48 -14.73
N GLY A 12 1.11 8.63 -15.01
CA GLY A 12 0.29 8.88 -16.19
C GLY A 12 -0.83 7.86 -16.37
N ALA A 13 -0.93 7.25 -17.56
CA ALA A 13 -1.94 6.23 -17.85
C ALA A 13 -1.72 4.92 -17.07
N GLY A 14 -0.56 4.71 -16.43
CA GLY A 14 -0.26 3.51 -15.64
C GLY A 14 -1.02 3.46 -14.31
N ILE A 15 -1.26 4.62 -13.70
CA ILE A 15 -1.80 4.71 -12.33
C ILE A 15 -3.16 4.04 -12.16
N ASN A 16 -4.03 4.15 -13.18
CA ASN A 16 -5.40 3.65 -13.18
C ASN A 16 -5.55 2.31 -13.90
N LYS A 17 -4.45 1.61 -14.20
CA LYS A 17 -4.53 0.29 -14.84
C LYS A 17 -4.98 -0.77 -13.83
N PRO A 18 -5.73 -1.79 -14.27
CA PRO A 18 -6.09 -2.92 -13.41
C PRO A 18 -4.88 -3.61 -12.75
N CYS A 19 -3.72 -3.60 -13.43
CA CYS A 19 -2.46 -4.11 -12.89
C CYS A 19 -1.99 -3.42 -11.59
N ASN A 20 -2.48 -2.22 -11.28
CA ASN A 20 -2.22 -1.47 -10.06
C ASN A 20 -3.41 -1.49 -9.08
N ALA A 21 -4.34 -2.44 -9.24
CA ALA A 21 -5.53 -2.54 -8.42
C ALA A 21 -5.67 -3.93 -7.79
N ILE A 22 -6.11 -3.96 -6.52
CA ILE A 22 -6.57 -5.16 -5.84
C ILE A 22 -7.89 -4.88 -5.14
N ILE A 23 -8.77 -5.88 -5.09
CA ILE A 23 -10.03 -5.80 -4.37
C ILE A 23 -9.82 -6.38 -2.97
N LEU A 24 -10.20 -5.60 -1.96
CA LEU A 24 -10.06 -5.95 -0.56
C LEU A 24 -11.37 -5.71 0.18
N SER A 25 -11.61 -6.47 1.25
CA SER A 25 -12.66 -6.12 2.20
C SER A 25 -12.35 -4.76 2.83
N LEU A 26 -13.38 -4.04 3.29
CA LEU A 26 -13.24 -2.68 3.81
C LEU A 26 -12.13 -2.55 4.88
N ASN A 27 -12.02 -3.52 5.79
CA ASN A 27 -11.00 -3.50 6.84
C ASN A 27 -9.60 -3.74 6.27
N MET A 28 -9.45 -4.68 5.32
CA MET A 28 -8.16 -4.94 4.68
C MET A 28 -7.72 -3.76 3.81
N HIS A 29 -8.65 -3.11 3.11
CA HIS A 29 -8.38 -1.90 2.33
C HIS A 29 -7.81 -0.78 3.21
N LYS A 30 -8.44 -0.52 4.36
CA LYS A 30 -7.95 0.48 5.32
C LYS A 30 -6.55 0.15 5.85
N LEU A 31 -6.31 -1.10 6.25
CA LEU A 31 -5.00 -1.51 6.75
C LEU A 31 -3.92 -1.46 5.65
N PHE A 32 -4.27 -1.84 4.42
CA PHE A 32 -3.36 -1.82 3.28
C PHE A 32 -2.96 -0.39 2.91
N GLY A 33 -3.93 0.53 2.74
CA GLY A 33 -3.63 1.94 2.44
C GLY A 33 -2.83 2.63 3.55
N ARG A 34 -2.93 2.13 4.77
CA ARG A 34 -2.19 2.62 5.94
C ARG A 34 -0.79 2.03 6.11
N PHE A 35 -0.39 1.09 5.26
CA PHE A 35 0.84 0.29 5.41
C PHE A 35 0.91 -0.50 6.72
N ASP A 36 -0.25 -0.76 7.34
CA ASP A 36 -0.34 -1.53 8.58
C ASP A 36 -0.27 -3.04 8.31
N ILE A 37 -0.66 -3.46 7.10
CA ILE A 37 -0.45 -4.81 6.55
C ILE A 37 0.32 -4.73 5.24
N PHE A 38 1.04 -5.79 4.90
CA PHE A 38 1.84 -5.88 3.68
C PHE A 38 1.83 -7.31 3.12
N PHE A 39 2.08 -7.43 1.82
CA PHE A 39 2.01 -8.68 1.07
C PHE A 39 3.41 -9.14 0.67
N GLU A 40 3.83 -10.29 1.18
CA GLU A 40 5.11 -10.91 0.84
C GLU A 40 4.87 -12.11 -0.07
N ARG A 41 5.52 -12.14 -1.24
CA ARG A 41 5.46 -13.30 -2.13
C ARG A 41 6.14 -14.48 -1.45
N ILE A 42 5.47 -15.64 -1.49
CA ILE A 42 6.04 -16.89 -0.99
C ILE A 42 6.70 -17.63 -2.15
N ALA A 43 7.93 -18.11 -1.95
CA ALA A 43 8.59 -18.96 -2.93
C ALA A 43 7.89 -20.33 -2.99
N ASN A 44 7.87 -20.95 -4.17
CA ASN A 44 7.31 -22.29 -4.38
C ASN A 44 5.80 -22.44 -4.06
N THR A 45 5.03 -21.35 -4.13
CA THR A 45 3.55 -21.37 -4.05
C THR A 45 2.92 -21.06 -5.41
N PRO A 46 1.61 -21.32 -5.59
CA PRO A 46 0.90 -20.88 -6.79
C PRO A 46 1.07 -19.37 -7.06
N PRO A 47 0.98 -18.92 -8.33
CA PRO A 47 1.01 -17.50 -8.69
C PRO A 47 0.04 -16.67 -7.84
N HIS A 48 0.39 -15.41 -7.58
CA HIS A 48 -0.41 -14.49 -6.77
C HIS A 48 -0.78 -15.02 -5.37
N THR A 49 0.09 -15.84 -4.77
CA THR A 49 -0.02 -16.29 -3.38
C THR A 49 0.92 -15.50 -2.49
N TYR A 50 0.36 -14.93 -1.42
CA TYR A 50 1.08 -14.02 -0.53
C TYR A 50 0.90 -14.42 0.92
N ARG A 51 1.97 -14.23 1.69
CA ARG A 51 1.90 -14.10 3.14
C ARG A 51 1.57 -12.64 3.45
N ILE A 52 0.41 -12.43 4.06
CA ILE A 52 0.00 -11.12 4.54
C ILE A 52 0.41 -11.02 6.00
N SER A 53 1.25 -10.04 6.29
CA SER A 53 1.84 -9.79 7.61
C SER A 53 1.46 -8.38 8.09
N THR A 54 1.66 -8.09 9.37
CA THR A 54 1.35 -6.78 9.97
C THR A 54 2.47 -6.34 10.92
N PHE A 55 2.64 -5.03 11.06
CA PHE A 55 3.49 -4.44 12.10
C PHE A 55 2.73 -4.18 13.41
N LEU A 56 1.40 -4.32 13.42
CA LEU A 56 0.55 -3.96 14.57
C LEU A 56 0.49 -5.10 15.60
N PRO A 57 1.03 -4.93 16.82
CA PRO A 57 1.10 -6.02 17.81
C PRO A 57 -0.27 -6.57 18.21
N PHE A 58 -1.28 -5.71 18.24
CA PHE A 58 -2.65 -6.07 18.64
C PHE A 58 -3.41 -6.86 17.57
N LEU A 59 -2.86 -7.01 16.35
CA LEU A 59 -3.43 -7.85 15.29
C LEU A 59 -2.70 -9.20 15.14
N SER A 60 -1.78 -9.53 16.05
CA SER A 60 -0.97 -10.75 16.00
C SER A 60 -1.77 -12.05 16.07
N TYR A 61 -3.00 -12.03 16.59
CA TYR A 61 -3.88 -13.21 16.58
C TYR A 61 -4.56 -13.44 15.22
N GLN A 62 -4.57 -12.43 14.34
CA GLN A 62 -5.17 -12.50 13.01
C GLN A 62 -4.13 -12.68 11.90
N PHE A 63 -2.85 -12.41 12.17
CA PHE A 63 -1.77 -12.40 11.19
C PHE A 63 -0.52 -13.13 11.71
N PRO A 64 0.30 -13.76 10.85
CA PRO A 64 0.19 -13.74 9.38
C PRO A 64 -0.90 -14.68 8.84
N ILE A 65 -1.43 -14.36 7.67
CA ILE A 65 -2.30 -15.25 6.90
C ILE A 65 -1.76 -15.45 5.49
N THR A 66 -1.94 -16.65 4.94
CA THR A 66 -1.64 -16.92 3.53
C THR A 66 -2.92 -16.82 2.71
N ARG A 67 -2.85 -16.09 1.61
CA ARG A 67 -3.96 -15.92 0.66
C ARG A 67 -3.46 -15.95 -0.77
N THR A 68 -4.18 -16.67 -1.62
CA THR A 68 -4.07 -16.59 -3.07
C THR A 68 -5.10 -15.59 -3.56
N LEU A 69 -4.68 -14.58 -4.32
CA LEU A 69 -5.60 -13.61 -4.90
C LEU A 69 -6.44 -14.28 -5.98
N PHE A 70 -7.72 -13.96 -6.01
CA PHE A 70 -8.58 -14.37 -7.10
C PHE A 70 -8.23 -13.55 -8.35
N ILE A 71 -7.96 -14.23 -9.46
CA ILE A 71 -7.62 -13.61 -10.74
C ILE A 71 -8.77 -13.86 -11.71
N ASP A 72 -9.33 -12.77 -12.24
CA ASP A 72 -10.29 -12.83 -13.33
C ASP A 72 -9.52 -12.93 -14.67
N PRO A 73 -9.78 -13.94 -15.52
CA PRO A 73 -9.11 -14.07 -16.82
C PRO A 73 -9.33 -12.90 -17.79
N LEU A 74 -10.36 -12.07 -17.57
CA LEU A 74 -10.70 -10.94 -18.43
C LEU A 74 -10.04 -9.63 -17.98
N ILE A 75 -9.39 -9.61 -16.83
CA ILE A 75 -8.79 -8.41 -16.23
C ILE A 75 -7.31 -8.68 -16.00
N ASP A 76 -6.46 -7.74 -16.41
CA ASP A 76 -5.02 -7.85 -16.15
C ASP A 76 -4.76 -7.98 -14.63
N PRO A 77 -4.00 -8.98 -14.19
CA PRO A 77 -3.79 -9.23 -12.77
C PRO A 77 -2.91 -8.15 -12.13
N PRO A 78 -3.03 -7.96 -10.80
CA PRO A 78 -2.15 -7.05 -10.08
C PRO A 78 -0.69 -7.46 -10.26
N TRP A 79 0.16 -6.49 -10.57
CA TRP A 79 1.59 -6.73 -10.67
C TRP A 79 2.19 -7.00 -9.29
N GLU A 80 2.78 -8.18 -9.14
CA GLU A 80 3.41 -8.60 -7.87
C GLU A 80 4.49 -7.61 -7.42
N ARG A 81 5.13 -6.94 -8.38
CA ARG A 81 6.12 -5.88 -8.17
C ARG A 81 5.57 -4.68 -7.41
N LEU A 82 4.31 -4.30 -7.66
CA LEU A 82 3.66 -3.19 -6.96
C LEU A 82 3.33 -3.55 -5.51
N LEU A 83 2.96 -4.81 -5.24
CA LEU A 83 2.79 -5.31 -3.88
C LEU A 83 4.13 -5.41 -3.13
N ALA A 84 5.20 -5.81 -3.82
CA ALA A 84 6.55 -5.79 -3.27
C ALA A 84 7.02 -4.36 -2.95
N LEU A 85 6.73 -3.40 -3.84
CA LEU A 85 7.01 -1.98 -3.59
C LEU A 85 6.24 -1.48 -2.37
N HIS A 86 4.94 -1.78 -2.27
CA HIS A 86 4.12 -1.44 -1.10
C HIS A 86 4.71 -2.01 0.19
N SER A 87 5.09 -3.29 0.19
CA SER A 87 5.75 -3.93 1.34
C SER A 87 7.05 -3.22 1.72
N ALA A 88 7.92 -2.91 0.75
CA ALA A 88 9.15 -2.18 1.01
C ALA A 88 8.92 -0.80 1.64
N ILE A 89 7.94 -0.05 1.12
CA ILE A 89 7.53 1.24 1.72
C ILE A 89 7.03 1.03 3.15
N GLY A 90 6.17 0.05 3.40
CA GLY A 90 5.67 -0.26 4.74
C GLY A 90 6.80 -0.56 5.74
N HIS A 91 7.79 -1.36 5.33
CA HIS A 91 8.98 -1.62 6.15
C HIS A 91 9.77 -0.35 6.46
N ILE A 92 9.98 0.52 5.47
CA ILE A 92 10.69 1.79 5.66
C ILE A 92 9.93 2.70 6.63
N LEU A 93 8.61 2.84 6.47
CA LEU A 93 7.75 3.62 7.35
C LEU A 93 7.78 3.11 8.79
N HIS A 94 7.72 1.78 8.94
CA HIS A 94 7.77 1.14 10.25
C HIS A 94 9.13 1.33 10.94
N LEU A 95 10.22 1.03 10.24
CA LEU A 95 11.57 1.08 10.80
C LEU A 95 12.06 2.52 11.06
N SER A 96 11.60 3.49 10.28
CA SER A 96 11.93 4.91 10.48
C SER A 96 11.07 5.60 11.55
N GLY A 97 9.96 4.99 11.98
CA GLY A 97 8.96 5.63 12.83
C GLY A 97 8.18 6.76 12.13
N ALA A 98 8.36 6.95 10.81
CA ALA A 98 7.71 8.03 10.06
C ALA A 98 6.27 7.71 9.63
N GLY A 99 5.76 6.51 9.95
CA GLY A 99 4.43 6.06 9.54
C GLY A 99 3.30 7.02 9.89
N ASP A 100 3.23 7.51 11.13
CA ASP A 100 2.16 8.41 11.56
C ASP A 100 2.28 9.82 10.95
N TYR A 101 3.50 10.32 10.80
CA TYR A 101 3.76 11.60 10.14
C TYR A 101 3.30 11.57 8.67
N ILE A 102 3.72 10.54 7.92
CA ILE A 102 3.35 10.38 6.52
C ILE A 102 1.85 10.13 6.37
N ARG A 103 1.22 9.42 7.32
CA ARG A 103 -0.22 9.19 7.34
C ARG A 103 -1.02 10.49 7.43
N VAL A 104 -0.57 11.45 8.23
CA VAL A 104 -1.21 12.78 8.31
C VAL A 104 -1.13 13.48 6.97
N ILE A 105 0.05 13.50 6.34
CA ILE A 105 0.25 14.13 5.03
C ILE A 105 -0.65 13.49 3.97
N LEU A 106 -0.64 12.16 3.86
CA LEU A 106 -1.46 11.43 2.87
C LEU A 106 -2.95 11.69 3.08
N ARG A 107 -3.42 11.70 4.33
CA ARG A 107 -4.81 12.02 4.64
C ARG A 107 -5.18 13.45 4.22
N ASP A 108 -4.32 14.42 4.51
CA ASP A 108 -4.56 15.80 4.14
C ASP A 108 -4.58 15.99 2.60
N MET A 109 -3.81 15.17 1.85
CA MET A 109 -3.86 15.11 0.39
C MET A 109 -5.17 14.51 -0.14
N GLU A 110 -5.66 13.42 0.47
CA GLU A 110 -6.88 12.71 0.05
C GLU A 110 -8.15 13.49 0.39
N ASP A 111 -8.22 14.06 1.60
CA ASP A 111 -9.42 14.76 2.08
C ASP A 111 -9.59 16.11 1.35
N GLY A 112 -8.51 16.74 0.88
CA GLY A 112 -8.54 18.02 0.17
C GLY A 112 -9.09 19.20 0.99
N VAL A 113 -9.39 18.99 2.27
CA VAL A 113 -9.98 19.95 3.19
C VAL A 113 -8.89 20.52 4.09
N VAL A 114 -8.71 21.84 4.02
CA VAL A 114 -7.92 22.58 5.00
C VAL A 114 -8.70 22.61 6.31
N ARG A 115 -8.13 22.03 7.37
CA ARG A 115 -8.76 22.01 8.69
C ARG A 115 -8.74 23.40 9.29
N GLU A 116 -9.87 23.80 9.86
CA GLU A 116 -10.06 25.10 10.49
C GLU A 116 -9.11 25.34 11.69
N ASP A 117 -8.60 24.25 12.29
CA ASP A 117 -7.65 24.29 13.41
C ASP A 117 -6.18 24.54 12.98
N GLY A 118 -5.92 24.70 11.69
CA GLY A 118 -4.58 24.95 11.15
C GLY A 118 -3.64 23.73 11.18
N SER A 119 -4.13 22.53 11.47
CA SER A 119 -3.30 21.31 11.54
C SER A 119 -2.90 20.73 10.19
N THR A 120 -3.51 21.22 9.09
CA THR A 120 -3.20 20.78 7.72
C THR A 120 -1.76 21.16 7.32
N GLN A 121 -1.00 20.20 6.82
CA GLN A 121 0.41 20.38 6.43
C GLN A 121 0.56 21.10 5.06
N LEU A 122 -0.01 22.29 4.91
CA LEU A 122 -0.06 23.06 3.65
C LEU A 122 1.32 23.28 3.03
N GLY A 123 2.36 23.55 3.83
CA GLY A 123 3.73 23.77 3.35
C GLY A 123 4.34 22.55 2.65
N VAL A 124 3.89 21.33 2.98
CA VAL A 124 4.30 20.12 2.25
C VAL A 124 3.48 19.99 0.97
N LEU A 125 2.16 20.24 1.04
CA LEU A 125 1.24 20.11 -0.10
C LEU A 125 1.57 21.04 -1.26
N VAL A 126 2.01 22.28 -0.99
CA VAL A 126 2.30 23.28 -2.05
C VAL A 126 3.69 23.15 -2.67
N ASN A 127 4.55 22.29 -2.13
CA ASN A 127 5.93 22.07 -2.59
C ASN A 127 6.13 20.71 -3.29
N LEU A 128 5.04 19.94 -3.50
CA LEU A 128 5.00 18.69 -4.26
C LEU A 128 4.60 18.95 -5.72
#